data_AF-A0A935EJR1-F1
#
_entry.id   AF-A0A935EJR1-F1
#
_cell.length_a   1.000
_cell.length_b   1.000
_cell.length_c   1.000
_cell.angle_alpha   90.00
_cell.angle_beta   90.00
_cell.angle_gamma   90.00
#
_symmetry.space_group_name_H-M   'P 1'
#
loop_
_entity.id
_entity.type
_entity.pdbx_description
1 polymer ?
#
loop_
_entity_poly.entity_id
_entity_poly.type
_entity_poly.pdbx_seq_one_letter_code
_entity_poly.pdbx_strand_id
1 'polypeptide(L)'
;MSQSLQPLKDDLLNIIVVLESALEFVEDDLPPSQLDSVTSRLVEIASEAKRLAETYDAGHLIREGLRVALVGRPNVGKSSLFNALLGSDRAIVADIAGTTRDQIHERFIINDIPISLIDTAGLRDTTDTVESIGVERSRATIADADMVIVMLDASEQTSDEDREILESVKDLSYLVALNKIDKLPSTDIDKIVASEHSSLSYLREKIVPLSAKTGEGLDDLRQAIIRPFGIQDVSTLGFLVTDARHHDLLIRTKTEIEQSIQQLNDKMSEEIVLIGLHNALRYLGEITGETTTEDMLSRIFSTFCIGK
;
A
#
# COMPACT_ATOMS: atom_id res chain seq x y z
N MET A 1 11.16 -1.26 13.93
CA MET A 1 10.70 0.15 13.83
C MET A 1 11.54 1.07 14.69
N SER A 2 11.53 0.94 16.02
CA SER A 2 12.35 1.79 16.91
C SER A 2 13.85 1.78 16.55
N GLN A 3 14.45 0.60 16.31
CA GLN A 3 15.86 0.48 15.90
C GLN A 3 16.22 1.14 14.56
N SER A 4 15.29 1.24 13.61
CA SER A 4 15.54 1.83 12.29
C SER A 4 15.41 3.35 12.29
N LEU A 5 14.60 3.90 13.20
CA LEU A 5 14.37 5.34 13.34
C LEU A 5 15.23 5.98 14.43
N GLN A 6 15.85 5.17 15.30
CA GLN A 6 16.75 5.66 16.34
C GLN A 6 17.94 6.46 15.78
N PRO A 7 18.61 6.05 14.69
CA PRO A 7 19.69 6.86 14.11
C PRO A 7 19.21 8.25 13.67
N LEU A 8 18.04 8.32 13.03
CA LEU A 8 17.44 9.58 12.57
C LEU A 8 17.12 10.53 13.74
N LYS A 9 16.57 9.96 14.84
CA LYS A 9 16.29 10.70 16.08
C LYS A 9 17.58 11.20 16.75
N ASP A 10 18.60 10.34 16.84
CA ASP A 10 19.89 10.69 17.42
C ASP A 10 20.60 11.78 16.62
N ASP A 11 20.53 11.70 15.29
CA ASP A 11 21.10 12.70 14.40
C ASP A 11 20.46 14.07 14.57
N LEU A 12 19.12 14.12 14.64
CA LEU A 12 18.37 15.35 14.88
C LEU A 12 18.68 15.95 16.26
N LEU A 13 18.75 15.12 17.31
CA LEU A 13 19.10 15.58 18.65
C LEU A 13 20.51 16.20 18.69
N ASN A 14 21.48 15.59 18.02
CA ASN A 14 22.83 16.16 17.93
C ASN A 14 22.85 17.54 17.25
N ILE A 15 21.97 17.77 16.27
CA ILE A 15 21.82 19.09 15.63
C ILE A 15 21.23 20.11 16.60
N ILE A 16 20.18 19.72 17.33
CA ILE A 16 19.53 20.57 18.34
C ILE A 16 20.56 21.01 19.39
N VAL A 17 21.37 20.07 19.92
CA VAL A 17 22.42 20.39 20.91
C VAL A 17 23.42 21.42 20.37
N VAL A 18 23.82 21.30 19.10
CA VAL A 18 24.74 22.25 18.46
C VAL A 18 24.13 23.65 18.37
N LEU A 19 22.87 23.76 17.95
CA LEU A 19 22.17 25.04 17.81
C LEU A 19 21.84 25.68 19.17
N GLU A 20 21.43 24.88 20.16
CA GLU A 20 21.20 25.36 21.53
C GLU A 20 22.49 25.88 22.18
N SER A 21 23.60 25.18 21.97
CA SER A 21 24.91 25.64 22.48
C SER A 21 25.28 27.00 21.86
N ALA A 22 25.02 27.19 20.57
CA ALA A 22 25.29 28.47 19.91
C ALA A 22 24.48 29.64 20.49
N LEU A 23 23.23 29.39 20.93
CA LEU A 23 22.41 30.41 21.59
C LEU A 23 22.95 30.83 22.97
N GLU A 24 23.53 29.91 23.73
CA GLU A 24 24.03 30.20 25.09
C GLU A 24 25.34 31.02 25.08
N PHE A 25 26.15 30.92 24.03
CA PHE A 25 27.44 31.61 23.90
C PHE A 25 27.32 32.83 22.96
N VAL A 26 26.62 33.86 23.44
CA VAL A 26 26.12 35.08 22.76
C VAL A 26 27.18 36.01 22.11
N GLU A 27 28.43 35.60 21.86
CA GLU A 27 29.47 36.52 21.33
C GLU A 27 29.73 36.44 19.81
N ASP A 28 29.42 35.34 19.12
CA ASP A 28 29.58 35.22 17.64
C ASP A 28 28.53 34.27 17.04
N ASP A 29 27.98 34.61 15.87
CA ASP A 29 27.14 33.70 15.05
C ASP A 29 27.88 32.37 14.80
N LEU A 30 27.13 31.28 14.57
CA LEU A 30 27.73 30.01 14.15
C LEU A 30 28.65 30.21 12.93
N PRO A 31 29.87 29.64 12.92
CA PRO A 31 30.74 29.70 11.77
C PRO A 31 30.03 29.18 10.51
N PRO A 32 30.19 29.82 9.33
CA PRO A 32 29.49 29.41 8.11
C PRO A 32 29.66 27.92 7.76
N SER A 33 30.86 27.36 7.98
CA SER A 33 31.13 25.93 7.76
C SER A 33 30.33 25.01 8.66
N GLN A 34 29.96 25.46 9.87
CA GLN A 34 29.14 24.70 10.80
C GLN A 34 27.65 24.79 10.42
N LEU A 35 27.18 25.96 9.96
CA LEU A 35 25.83 26.13 9.42
C LEU A 35 25.59 25.26 8.17
N ASP A 36 26.56 25.21 7.25
CA ASP A 36 26.49 24.36 6.06
C ASP A 36 26.40 22.88 6.43
N SER A 37 27.16 22.46 7.45
CA SER A 37 27.15 21.09 7.97
C SER A 37 25.80 20.74 8.61
N VAL A 38 25.26 21.63 9.46
CA VAL A 38 23.93 21.48 10.07
C VAL A 38 22.85 21.35 9.00
N THR A 39 22.85 22.26 8.04
CA THR A 39 21.85 22.30 6.96
C THR A 39 21.90 21.03 6.12
N SER A 40 23.11 20.57 5.75
CA SER A 40 23.28 19.32 4.97
C SER A 40 22.74 18.11 5.72
N ARG A 41 23.01 18.00 7.03
CA ARG A 41 22.47 16.90 7.85
C ARG A 41 20.96 16.97 8.00
N LEU A 42 20.37 18.16 8.15
CA LEU A 42 18.91 18.32 8.17
C LEU A 42 18.27 17.85 6.84
N VAL A 43 18.89 18.15 5.70
CA VAL A 43 18.44 17.66 4.39
C VAL A 43 18.46 16.14 4.31
N GLU A 44 19.53 15.50 4.79
CA GLU A 44 19.64 14.05 4.85
C GLU A 44 18.54 13.43 5.72
N ILE A 45 18.28 14.01 6.90
CA ILE A 45 17.23 13.55 7.82
C ILE A 45 15.84 13.68 7.17
N ALA A 46 15.53 14.83 6.54
CA ALA A 46 14.27 15.04 5.84
C ALA A 46 14.08 14.07 4.67
N SER A 47 15.15 13.78 3.93
CA SER A 47 15.14 12.83 2.81
C SER A 47 14.86 11.40 3.30
N GLU A 48 15.47 10.99 4.40
CA GLU A 48 15.25 9.67 4.97
C GLU A 48 13.83 9.53 5.56
N ALA A 49 13.34 10.55 6.27
CA ALA A 49 11.95 10.59 6.74
C ALA A 49 10.94 10.48 5.58
N LYS A 50 11.20 11.18 4.48
CA LYS A 50 10.42 11.08 3.24
C LYS A 50 10.44 9.67 2.66
N ARG A 51 11.64 9.10 2.48
CA ARG A 51 11.82 7.75 1.92
C ARG A 51 11.04 6.71 2.73
N LEU A 52 11.09 6.81 4.07
CA LEU A 52 10.33 5.93 4.96
C LEU A 52 8.82 6.15 4.83
N ALA A 53 8.35 7.40 4.77
CA ALA A 53 6.94 7.70 4.54
C ALA A 53 6.43 7.13 3.20
N GLU A 54 7.23 7.21 2.14
CA GLU A 54 6.89 6.65 0.81
C GLU A 54 6.74 5.11 0.81
N THR A 55 7.25 4.41 1.83
CA THR A 55 7.00 2.96 1.98
C THR A 55 5.61 2.62 2.53
N TYR A 56 4.83 3.62 2.96
CA TYR A 56 3.55 3.40 3.63
C TYR A 56 2.54 2.67 2.75
N ASP A 57 2.39 3.05 1.48
CA ASP A 57 1.39 2.42 0.62
C ASP A 57 1.65 0.92 0.46
N ALA A 58 2.92 0.54 0.26
CA ALA A 58 3.31 -0.86 0.19
C ALA A 58 3.16 -1.59 1.53
N GLY A 59 3.59 -0.96 2.63
CA GLY A 59 3.48 -1.55 3.97
C GLY A 59 2.03 -1.70 4.44
N HIS A 60 1.17 -0.72 4.13
CA HIS A 60 -0.26 -0.77 4.38
C HIS A 60 -0.90 -1.92 3.61
N LEU A 61 -0.56 -2.10 2.33
CA LEU A 61 -1.06 -3.19 1.50
C LEU A 61 -0.65 -4.57 2.03
N ILE A 62 0.58 -4.72 2.52
CA ILE A 62 1.05 -5.98 3.10
C ILE A 62 0.34 -6.30 4.43
N ARG A 63 0.00 -5.26 5.20
CA ARG A 63 -0.67 -5.41 6.50
C ARG A 63 -2.16 -5.67 6.36
N GLU A 64 -2.87 -4.84 5.61
CA GLU A 64 -4.33 -4.88 5.47
C GLU A 64 -4.79 -5.79 4.33
N GLY A 65 -3.94 -6.00 3.31
CA GLY A 65 -4.25 -6.77 2.13
C GLY A 65 -5.06 -6.02 1.09
N LEU A 66 -5.47 -6.75 0.04
CA LEU A 66 -6.38 -6.30 -1.01
C LEU A 66 -7.70 -7.05 -0.96
N ARG A 67 -8.79 -6.31 -1.12
CA ARG A 67 -10.13 -6.85 -1.29
C ARG A 67 -10.46 -6.97 -2.77
N VAL A 68 -10.70 -8.19 -3.24
CA VAL A 68 -10.94 -8.48 -4.65
C VAL A 68 -12.33 -9.11 -4.83
N ALA A 69 -13.19 -8.48 -5.63
CA ALA A 69 -14.51 -9.00 -5.96
C ALA A 69 -14.51 -9.75 -7.31
N LEU A 70 -15.23 -10.86 -7.41
CA LEU A 70 -15.33 -11.70 -8.61
C LEU A 70 -16.73 -11.62 -9.24
N VAL A 71 -16.93 -10.79 -10.26
CA VAL A 71 -18.24 -10.60 -10.91
C VAL A 71 -18.29 -11.28 -12.27
N GLY A 72 -19.48 -11.62 -12.74
CA GLY A 72 -19.70 -12.22 -14.06
C GLY A 72 -20.99 -13.02 -14.11
N ARG A 73 -21.45 -13.35 -15.31
CA ARG A 73 -22.68 -14.13 -15.54
C ARG A 73 -22.63 -15.52 -14.90
N PRO A 74 -23.77 -16.22 -14.73
CA PRO A 74 -23.79 -17.63 -14.40
C PRO A 74 -22.90 -18.46 -15.36
N ASN A 75 -22.28 -19.53 -14.84
CA ASN A 75 -21.50 -20.50 -15.62
C ASN A 75 -20.22 -20.01 -16.33
N VAL A 76 -19.80 -18.74 -16.20
CA VAL A 76 -18.52 -18.25 -16.78
C VAL A 76 -17.28 -18.82 -16.08
N GLY A 77 -17.45 -19.51 -14.94
CA GLY A 77 -16.39 -20.21 -14.22
C GLY A 77 -15.87 -19.50 -12.96
N LYS A 78 -16.69 -18.62 -12.35
CA LYS A 78 -16.37 -17.92 -11.07
C LYS A 78 -15.88 -18.87 -9.98
N SER A 79 -16.63 -19.92 -9.67
CA SER A 79 -16.26 -20.90 -8.63
C SER A 79 -15.01 -21.68 -9.00
N SER A 80 -14.78 -21.95 -10.28
CA SER A 80 -13.54 -22.59 -10.74
C SER A 80 -12.33 -21.68 -10.52
N LEU A 81 -12.42 -20.40 -10.89
CA LEU A 81 -11.32 -19.45 -10.70
C LEU A 81 -11.04 -19.22 -9.21
N PHE A 82 -12.09 -19.06 -8.42
CA PHE A 82 -11.99 -18.93 -6.96
C PHE A 82 -11.19 -20.10 -6.36
N ASN A 83 -11.59 -21.34 -6.64
CA ASN A 83 -10.90 -22.52 -6.15
C ASN A 83 -9.47 -22.63 -6.69
N ALA A 84 -9.23 -22.24 -7.94
CA ALA A 84 -7.90 -22.28 -8.54
C ALA A 84 -6.94 -21.24 -7.91
N LEU A 85 -7.46 -20.08 -7.48
CA LEU A 85 -6.70 -19.07 -6.74
C LEU A 85 -6.42 -19.49 -5.29
N LEU A 86 -7.35 -20.21 -4.64
CA LEU A 86 -7.13 -20.75 -3.29
C LEU A 86 -6.21 -21.99 -3.29
N GLY A 87 -6.32 -22.86 -4.30
CA GLY A 87 -5.58 -24.11 -4.37
C GLY A 87 -4.09 -23.99 -4.72
N SER A 88 -3.62 -22.79 -5.09
CA SER A 88 -2.21 -22.54 -5.41
C SER A 88 -1.42 -22.12 -4.17
N ASP A 89 -0.70 -23.07 -3.58
CA ASP A 89 0.43 -22.99 -2.61
C ASP A 89 0.47 -21.97 -1.46
N ARG A 90 -0.51 -21.07 -1.26
CA ARG A 90 -0.53 -20.12 -0.12
C ARG A 90 -1.94 -19.67 0.27
N ALA A 91 -2.92 -20.57 0.34
CA ALA A 91 -4.15 -20.28 1.08
C ALA A 91 -3.85 -20.36 2.59
N ILE A 92 -3.99 -19.22 3.29
CA ILE A 92 -4.02 -19.21 4.75
C ILE A 92 -5.51 -19.21 5.11
N VAL A 93 -6.04 -20.39 5.42
CA VAL A 93 -7.36 -20.50 6.05
C VAL A 93 -7.20 -19.95 7.47
N ALA A 94 -7.64 -18.72 7.69
CA ALA A 94 -7.64 -18.11 9.02
C ALA A 94 -8.95 -18.49 9.72
N ASP A 95 -8.94 -19.59 10.48
CA ASP A 95 -9.95 -19.82 11.51
C ASP A 95 -9.73 -18.82 12.66
N ILE A 96 -10.25 -17.60 12.52
CA ILE A 96 -10.35 -16.70 13.68
C ILE A 96 -11.56 -17.16 14.48
N ALA A 97 -11.33 -18.06 15.44
CA ALA A 97 -12.33 -18.52 16.38
C ALA A 97 -12.97 -17.33 17.11
N GLY A 98 -14.24 -17.02 16.82
CA GLY A 98 -15.03 -16.07 17.61
C GLY A 98 -15.95 -15.10 16.88
N THR A 99 -15.95 -15.00 15.55
CA THR A 99 -16.84 -14.06 14.84
C THR A 99 -18.05 -14.78 14.24
N THR A 100 -19.12 -14.87 15.03
CA THR A 100 -20.44 -15.10 14.47
C THR A 100 -20.85 -13.90 13.63
N ARG A 101 -21.19 -14.17 12.35
CA ARG A 101 -22.08 -13.39 11.46
C ARG A 101 -21.48 -12.47 10.40
N ASP A 102 -20.17 -12.37 10.28
CA ASP A 102 -19.52 -11.61 9.19
C ASP A 102 -19.10 -12.55 8.04
N GLN A 103 -19.15 -12.04 6.81
CA GLN A 103 -18.90 -12.78 5.57
C GLN A 103 -17.59 -13.58 5.67
N ILE A 104 -17.63 -14.86 5.31
CA ILE A 104 -16.42 -15.69 5.27
C ILE A 104 -15.54 -15.17 4.14
N HIS A 105 -14.44 -14.50 4.49
CA HIS A 105 -13.39 -14.10 3.56
C HIS A 105 -12.39 -15.25 3.43
N GLU A 106 -12.28 -15.84 2.24
CA GLU A 106 -11.17 -16.75 1.95
C GLU A 106 -9.95 -15.92 1.53
N ARG A 107 -8.79 -16.23 2.13
CA ARG A 107 -7.56 -15.47 1.95
C ARG A 107 -6.48 -16.30 1.28
N PHE A 108 -5.81 -15.69 0.32
CA PHE A 108 -4.60 -16.22 -0.30
C PHE A 108 -3.52 -15.13 -0.39
N ILE A 109 -2.29 -15.49 -0.73
CA ILE A 109 -1.18 -14.53 -0.81
C ILE A 109 -0.69 -14.43 -2.26
N ILE A 110 -0.51 -13.20 -2.74
CA ILE A 110 0.24 -12.89 -3.96
C ILE A 110 1.43 -12.01 -3.57
N ASN A 111 2.67 -12.44 -3.85
CA ASN A 111 3.89 -11.67 -3.54
C ASN A 111 3.90 -11.06 -2.12
N ASP A 112 3.54 -11.85 -1.11
CA ASP A 112 3.44 -11.46 0.31
C ASP A 112 2.35 -10.44 0.65
N ILE A 113 1.47 -10.12 -0.31
CA ILE A 113 0.27 -9.31 -0.10
C ILE A 113 -0.91 -10.25 0.17
N PRO A 114 -1.59 -10.14 1.33
CA PRO A 114 -2.83 -10.86 1.59
C PRO A 114 -3.93 -10.41 0.63
N ILE A 115 -4.61 -11.34 -0.03
CA ILE A 115 -5.76 -11.08 -0.89
C ILE A 115 -6.98 -11.72 -0.25
N SER A 116 -8.01 -10.91 0.01
CA SER A 116 -9.32 -11.36 0.47
C SER A 116 -10.29 -11.35 -0.71
N LEU A 117 -10.74 -12.54 -1.14
CA LEU A 117 -11.81 -12.62 -2.13
C LEU A 117 -13.14 -12.31 -1.44
N ILE A 118 -13.80 -11.23 -1.87
CA ILE A 118 -15.14 -10.90 -1.37
C ILE A 118 -16.16 -11.63 -2.24
N ASP A 119 -16.94 -12.51 -1.62
CA ASP A 119 -17.97 -13.30 -2.30
C ASP A 119 -19.15 -12.39 -2.70
N THR A 120 -19.20 -12.04 -4.00
CA THR A 120 -20.40 -11.51 -4.65
C THR A 120 -21.40 -12.67 -4.85
N ALA A 121 -21.99 -13.14 -3.76
CA ALA A 121 -23.05 -14.16 -3.75
C ALA A 121 -22.78 -15.46 -4.57
N GLY A 122 -22.36 -16.53 -3.88
CA GLY A 122 -22.68 -17.89 -4.33
C GLY A 122 -21.53 -18.88 -4.37
N LEU A 123 -20.44 -18.64 -3.63
CA LEU A 123 -19.30 -19.57 -3.62
C LEU A 123 -19.42 -20.70 -2.58
N ARG A 124 -20.44 -20.68 -1.72
CA ARG A 124 -20.83 -21.85 -0.90
C ARG A 124 -22.13 -22.45 -1.41
N ASP A 125 -22.06 -23.72 -1.80
CA ASP A 125 -23.18 -24.56 -2.20
C ASP A 125 -24.39 -24.42 -1.28
N THR A 126 -25.48 -23.85 -1.80
CA THR A 126 -26.80 -24.37 -1.52
C THR A 126 -27.55 -24.47 -2.83
N THR A 127 -27.93 -25.70 -3.16
CA THR A 127 -28.84 -26.13 -4.22
C THR A 127 -30.25 -25.53 -4.07
N ASP A 128 -30.38 -24.22 -3.93
CA ASP A 128 -31.67 -23.58 -3.80
C ASP A 128 -31.75 -22.29 -4.62
N THR A 129 -32.73 -22.33 -5.51
CA THR A 129 -33.42 -21.20 -6.13
C THR A 129 -33.44 -19.95 -5.25
N VAL A 130 -32.72 -18.89 -5.64
CA VAL A 130 -33.22 -17.50 -5.81
C VAL A 130 -32.11 -16.71 -6.53
N GLU A 131 -32.19 -16.68 -7.86
CA GLU A 131 -31.27 -15.92 -8.75
C GLU A 131 -31.74 -14.47 -9.01
N SER A 132 -32.49 -13.86 -8.08
CA SER A 132 -32.99 -12.48 -8.22
C SER A 132 -32.44 -11.48 -7.19
N ILE A 133 -31.56 -11.92 -6.28
CA ILE A 133 -30.90 -11.07 -5.26
C ILE A 133 -29.47 -10.65 -5.72
N GLY A 134 -29.00 -11.16 -6.87
CA GLY A 134 -27.61 -11.03 -7.33
C GLY A 134 -27.16 -9.62 -7.69
N VAL A 135 -28.06 -8.73 -8.15
CA VAL A 135 -27.67 -7.40 -8.66
C VAL A 135 -27.41 -6.40 -7.54
N GLU A 136 -28.27 -6.32 -6.52
CA GLU A 136 -28.05 -5.43 -5.36
C GLU A 136 -26.89 -5.90 -4.47
N ARG A 137 -26.73 -7.21 -4.27
CA ARG A 137 -25.59 -7.77 -3.54
C ARG A 137 -24.27 -7.58 -4.28
N SER A 138 -24.26 -7.69 -5.62
CA SER A 138 -23.06 -7.38 -6.40
C SER A 138 -22.65 -5.92 -6.24
N ARG A 139 -23.60 -4.97 -6.25
CA ARG A 139 -23.28 -3.54 -6.04
C ARG A 139 -22.66 -3.23 -4.68
N ALA A 140 -23.19 -3.81 -3.60
CA ALA A 140 -22.62 -3.63 -2.27
C ALA A 140 -21.20 -4.21 -2.16
N THR A 141 -20.99 -5.39 -2.75
CA THR A 141 -19.68 -6.06 -2.75
C THR A 141 -18.65 -5.32 -3.61
N ILE A 142 -19.09 -4.76 -4.74
CA ILE A 142 -18.28 -3.92 -5.62
C ILE A 142 -17.82 -2.64 -4.90
N ALA A 143 -18.67 -2.05 -4.05
CA ALA A 143 -18.35 -0.82 -3.33
C ALA A 143 -17.24 -1.00 -2.27
N ASP A 144 -17.12 -2.19 -1.70
CA ASP A 144 -16.12 -2.52 -0.67
C ASP A 144 -14.83 -3.15 -1.23
N ALA A 145 -14.72 -3.28 -2.56
CA ALA A 145 -13.60 -3.91 -3.23
C ALA A 145 -12.55 -2.88 -3.68
N ASP A 146 -11.28 -3.17 -3.41
CA ASP A 146 -10.14 -2.42 -3.95
C ASP A 146 -9.94 -2.71 -5.45
N MET A 147 -10.37 -3.89 -5.89
CA MET A 147 -10.36 -4.32 -7.29
C MET A 147 -11.52 -5.26 -7.62
N VAL A 148 -12.07 -5.13 -8.83
CA VAL A 148 -13.07 -6.04 -9.39
C VAL A 148 -12.49 -6.87 -10.53
N ILE A 149 -12.71 -8.19 -10.52
CA ILE A 149 -12.41 -9.08 -11.63
C ILE A 149 -13.72 -9.43 -12.33
N VAL A 150 -13.89 -8.96 -13.56
CA VAL A 150 -15.01 -9.30 -14.43
C VAL A 150 -14.66 -10.56 -15.21
N MET A 151 -15.37 -11.65 -14.93
CA MET A 151 -15.19 -12.93 -15.61
C MET A 151 -16.09 -13.06 -16.83
N LEU A 152 -15.47 -13.35 -17.97
CA LEU A 152 -16.15 -13.63 -19.24
C LEU A 152 -15.76 -15.04 -19.75
N ASP A 153 -16.63 -15.66 -20.53
CA ASP A 153 -16.33 -16.93 -21.23
C ASP A 153 -15.71 -16.62 -22.60
N ALA A 154 -14.46 -17.04 -22.81
CA ALA A 154 -13.73 -16.83 -24.07
C ALA A 154 -14.31 -17.64 -25.24
N SER A 155 -15.10 -18.67 -24.96
CA SER A 155 -15.73 -19.54 -25.97
C SER A 155 -17.09 -19.06 -26.45
N GLU A 156 -17.57 -17.93 -25.94
CA GLU A 156 -18.87 -17.33 -26.29
C GLU A 156 -18.71 -15.88 -26.73
N GLN A 157 -19.65 -15.37 -27.52
CA GLN A 157 -19.72 -13.94 -27.81
C GLN A 157 -20.05 -13.13 -26.57
N THR A 158 -19.52 -11.90 -26.54
CA THR A 158 -19.87 -10.94 -25.49
C THR A 158 -21.38 -10.63 -25.53
N SER A 159 -22.08 -11.00 -24.47
CA SER A 159 -23.53 -10.78 -24.33
C SER A 159 -23.86 -9.37 -23.85
N ASP A 160 -25.13 -8.98 -23.89
CA ASP A 160 -25.58 -7.69 -23.36
C ASP A 160 -25.42 -7.60 -21.83
N GLU A 161 -25.66 -8.70 -21.11
CA GLU A 161 -25.44 -8.77 -19.67
C GLU A 161 -23.95 -8.63 -19.30
N ASP A 162 -23.03 -9.14 -20.13
CA ASP A 162 -21.58 -8.87 -19.96
C ASP A 162 -21.26 -7.37 -20.10
N ARG A 163 -21.90 -6.70 -21.07
CA ARG A 163 -21.73 -5.26 -21.28
C ARG A 163 -22.29 -4.46 -20.10
N GLU A 164 -23.43 -4.85 -19.56
CA GLU A 164 -24.02 -4.21 -18.38
C GLU A 164 -23.12 -4.34 -17.14
N ILE A 165 -22.51 -5.52 -16.93
CA ILE A 165 -21.54 -5.72 -15.84
C ILE A 165 -20.31 -4.82 -16.03
N LEU A 166 -19.73 -4.80 -17.24
CA LEU A 166 -18.58 -3.95 -17.55
C LEU A 166 -18.88 -2.46 -17.36
N GLU A 167 -20.06 -2.01 -17.79
CA GLU A 167 -20.52 -0.64 -17.60
C GLU A 167 -20.67 -0.30 -16.11
N SER A 168 -21.13 -1.26 -15.29
CA SER A 168 -21.30 -1.07 -13.84
C SER A 168 -20.00 -0.89 -13.06
N VAL A 169 -18.86 -1.33 -13.60
CA VAL A 169 -17.54 -1.26 -12.96
C VAL A 169 -16.59 -0.28 -13.64
N LYS A 170 -17.04 0.46 -14.67
CA LYS A 170 -16.18 1.27 -15.53
C LYS A 170 -15.34 2.32 -14.79
N ASP A 171 -15.89 2.86 -13.70
CA ASP A 171 -15.29 3.92 -12.87
C ASP A 171 -14.46 3.35 -11.69
N LEU A 172 -14.32 2.02 -11.62
CA LEU A 172 -13.59 1.30 -10.57
C LEU A 172 -12.28 0.74 -11.10
N SER A 173 -11.42 0.30 -10.18
CA SER A 173 -10.26 -0.53 -10.54
C SER A 173 -10.77 -1.93 -10.91
N TYR A 174 -10.66 -2.31 -12.19
CA TYR A 174 -11.10 -3.63 -12.64
C TYR A 174 -10.22 -4.27 -13.70
N LEU A 175 -10.25 -5.59 -13.73
CA LEU A 175 -9.65 -6.46 -14.74
C LEU A 175 -10.72 -7.32 -15.39
N VAL A 176 -10.46 -7.79 -16.61
CA VAL A 176 -11.31 -8.75 -17.31
C VAL A 176 -10.59 -10.10 -17.39
N ALA A 177 -11.07 -11.08 -16.63
CA ALA A 177 -10.60 -12.46 -16.70
C ALA A 177 -11.37 -13.20 -17.81
N LEU A 178 -10.71 -13.38 -18.95
CA LEU A 178 -11.28 -14.07 -20.11
C LEU A 178 -11.02 -15.57 -19.98
N ASN A 179 -11.96 -16.29 -19.38
CA ASN A 179 -11.81 -17.66 -18.91
C ASN A 179 -12.14 -18.69 -20.01
N LYS A 180 -11.73 -19.95 -19.79
CA LYS A 180 -11.97 -21.12 -20.66
C LYS A 180 -11.23 -21.10 -21.99
N ILE A 181 -10.03 -20.50 -22.01
CA ILE A 181 -9.16 -20.53 -23.21
C ILE A 181 -8.78 -21.95 -23.65
N ASP A 182 -8.90 -22.94 -22.76
CA ASP A 182 -8.69 -24.37 -23.07
C ASP A 182 -9.70 -24.92 -24.11
N LYS A 183 -10.80 -24.21 -24.36
CA LYS A 183 -11.79 -24.56 -25.40
C LYS A 183 -11.48 -23.95 -26.76
N LEU A 184 -10.51 -23.04 -26.84
CA LEU A 184 -10.23 -22.28 -28.04
C LEU A 184 -9.14 -22.95 -28.89
N PRO A 185 -9.22 -22.83 -30.23
CA PRO A 185 -8.19 -23.37 -31.12
C PRO A 185 -6.87 -22.58 -31.05
N SER A 186 -6.88 -21.39 -30.45
CA SER A 186 -5.71 -20.54 -30.24
C SER A 186 -5.87 -19.75 -28.94
N THR A 187 -4.79 -19.63 -28.18
CA THR A 187 -4.70 -18.79 -26.97
C THR A 187 -4.21 -17.37 -27.26
N ASP A 188 -4.05 -17.02 -28.55
CA ASP A 188 -3.63 -15.70 -29.00
C ASP A 188 -4.73 -14.67 -28.71
N ILE A 189 -4.51 -13.86 -27.68
CA ILE A 189 -5.49 -12.89 -27.19
C ILE A 189 -5.93 -11.93 -28.28
N ASP A 190 -5.03 -11.51 -29.16
CA ASP A 190 -5.39 -10.53 -30.19
C ASP A 190 -6.39 -11.14 -31.19
N LYS A 191 -6.29 -12.45 -31.43
CA LYS A 191 -7.27 -13.18 -32.25
C LYS A 191 -8.59 -13.40 -31.52
N ILE A 192 -8.55 -13.74 -30.23
CA ILE A 192 -9.74 -13.95 -29.39
C ILE A 192 -10.53 -12.64 -29.25
N VAL A 193 -9.81 -11.54 -29.00
CA VAL A 193 -10.39 -10.21 -28.89
C VAL A 193 -10.87 -9.72 -30.26
N ALA A 194 -10.17 -9.99 -31.36
CA ALA A 194 -10.62 -9.57 -32.68
C ALA A 194 -11.88 -10.31 -33.21
N SER A 195 -12.16 -11.53 -32.74
CA SER A 195 -13.33 -12.31 -33.19
C SER A 195 -14.57 -12.08 -32.31
N GLU A 196 -14.70 -12.86 -31.23
CA GLU A 196 -15.92 -12.99 -30.43
C GLU A 196 -16.06 -11.87 -29.37
N HIS A 197 -14.98 -11.10 -29.17
CA HIS A 197 -14.91 -9.99 -28.23
C HIS A 197 -14.45 -8.68 -28.88
N SER A 198 -14.71 -8.49 -30.19
CA SER A 198 -14.27 -7.29 -30.91
C SER A 198 -14.79 -6.01 -30.25
N SER A 199 -15.98 -6.07 -29.65
CA SER A 199 -16.55 -4.98 -28.86
C SER A 199 -15.72 -4.62 -27.62
N LEU A 200 -14.83 -5.49 -27.14
CA LEU A 200 -13.97 -5.30 -25.97
C LEU A 200 -12.53 -4.89 -26.34
N SER A 201 -12.24 -4.62 -27.61
CA SER A 201 -10.88 -4.25 -28.06
C SER A 201 -10.31 -3.03 -27.32
N TYR A 202 -11.16 -2.11 -26.87
CA TYR A 202 -10.77 -0.94 -26.07
C TYR A 202 -10.29 -1.31 -24.64
N LEU A 203 -10.57 -2.53 -24.18
CA LEU A 203 -10.16 -3.07 -22.88
C LEU A 203 -8.95 -4.01 -22.97
N ARG A 204 -8.28 -4.09 -24.12
CA ARG A 204 -7.23 -5.08 -24.38
C ARG A 204 -6.16 -5.16 -23.29
N GLU A 205 -5.76 -4.03 -22.71
CA GLU A 205 -4.76 -3.94 -21.64
C GLU A 205 -5.26 -4.43 -20.27
N LYS A 206 -6.59 -4.50 -20.08
CA LYS A 206 -7.24 -5.02 -18.87
C LYS A 206 -7.63 -6.50 -18.98
N ILE A 207 -7.53 -7.09 -20.18
CA ILE A 207 -7.91 -8.48 -20.43
C ILE A 207 -6.75 -9.42 -20.08
N VAL A 208 -7.04 -10.38 -19.21
CA VAL A 208 -6.16 -11.49 -18.87
C VAL A 208 -6.82 -12.79 -19.34
N PRO A 209 -6.29 -13.46 -20.39
CA PRO A 209 -6.77 -14.79 -20.79
C PRO A 209 -6.38 -15.82 -19.73
N LEU A 210 -7.27 -16.74 -19.40
CA LEU A 210 -6.93 -17.84 -18.52
C LEU A 210 -7.81 -19.06 -18.73
N SER A 211 -7.38 -20.20 -18.21
CA SER A 211 -8.25 -21.34 -17.95
C SER A 211 -8.19 -21.67 -16.47
N ALA A 212 -9.27 -21.35 -15.76
CA ALA A 212 -9.43 -21.75 -14.37
C ALA A 212 -9.43 -23.28 -14.18
N LYS A 213 -9.65 -24.04 -15.25
CA LYS A 213 -9.66 -25.51 -15.24
C LYS A 213 -8.24 -26.08 -15.32
N THR A 214 -7.38 -25.54 -16.19
CA THR A 214 -6.02 -26.05 -16.40
C THR A 214 -4.97 -25.32 -15.56
N GLY A 215 -5.27 -24.11 -15.10
CA GLY A 215 -4.36 -23.21 -14.40
C GLY A 215 -3.57 -22.27 -15.31
N GLU A 216 -3.71 -22.39 -16.63
CA GLU A 216 -3.06 -21.50 -17.60
C GLU A 216 -3.53 -20.05 -17.41
N GLY A 217 -2.59 -19.10 -17.38
CA GLY A 217 -2.87 -17.66 -17.20
C GLY A 217 -3.18 -17.23 -15.76
N LEU A 218 -3.17 -18.14 -14.77
CA LEU A 218 -3.42 -17.75 -13.38
C LEU A 218 -2.31 -16.89 -12.78
N ASP A 219 -1.04 -17.14 -13.11
CA ASP A 219 0.06 -16.31 -12.65
C ASP A 219 0.01 -14.90 -13.26
N ASP A 220 -0.36 -14.81 -14.54
CA ASP A 220 -0.59 -13.52 -15.20
C ASP A 220 -1.73 -12.74 -14.52
N LEU A 221 -2.81 -13.42 -14.15
CA LEU A 221 -3.89 -12.82 -13.38
C LEU A 221 -3.40 -12.35 -12.00
N ARG A 222 -2.63 -13.16 -11.28
CA ARG A 222 -2.07 -12.79 -9.98
C ARG A 222 -1.23 -11.52 -10.07
N GLN A 223 -0.34 -11.44 -11.06
CA GLN A 223 0.47 -10.25 -11.28
C GLN A 223 -0.37 -9.04 -11.72
N ALA A 224 -1.40 -9.26 -12.53
CA ALA A 224 -2.32 -8.20 -12.94
C ALA A 224 -3.11 -7.62 -11.76
N ILE A 225 -3.48 -8.43 -10.77
CA ILE A 225 -4.21 -7.98 -9.57
C ILE A 225 -3.38 -6.95 -8.77
N ILE A 226 -2.10 -7.21 -8.57
CA ILE A 226 -1.25 -6.36 -7.71
C ILE A 226 -0.61 -5.18 -8.45
N ARG A 227 -0.49 -5.25 -9.79
CA ARG A 227 0.22 -4.26 -10.62
C ARG A 227 -0.27 -2.83 -10.43
N PRO A 228 -1.59 -2.53 -10.38
CA PRO A 228 -2.08 -1.16 -10.19
C PRO A 228 -1.68 -0.55 -8.85
N PHE A 229 -1.34 -1.37 -7.86
CA PHE A 229 -0.93 -0.94 -6.53
C PHE A 229 0.58 -0.69 -6.42
N GLY A 230 1.32 -0.74 -7.54
CA GLY A 230 2.72 -0.28 -7.62
C GLY A 230 3.76 -1.23 -7.02
N ILE A 231 3.37 -2.42 -6.58
CA ILE A 231 4.27 -3.37 -5.92
C ILE A 231 4.80 -4.37 -6.94
N GLN A 232 6.03 -4.14 -7.44
CA GLN A 232 6.71 -5.12 -8.29
C GLN A 232 7.61 -6.07 -7.48
N ASP A 233 8.23 -5.59 -6.39
CA ASP A 233 9.06 -6.44 -5.55
C ASP A 233 9.13 -5.93 -4.09
N VAL A 234 8.30 -6.51 -3.23
CA VAL A 234 8.27 -6.23 -1.79
C VAL A 234 9.63 -6.46 -1.12
N SER A 235 10.40 -7.44 -1.62
CA SER A 235 11.65 -7.86 -0.98
C SER A 235 12.75 -6.79 -1.05
N THR A 236 12.63 -5.84 -1.97
CA THR A 236 13.60 -4.75 -2.17
C THR A 236 13.36 -3.53 -1.28
N LEU A 237 12.19 -3.42 -0.64
CA LEU A 237 11.75 -2.20 0.03
C LEU A 237 12.31 -2.02 1.45
N GLY A 238 13.03 -3.00 1.99
CA GLY A 238 13.67 -2.91 3.31
C GLY A 238 12.65 -2.74 4.45
N PHE A 239 12.85 -1.74 5.31
CA PHE A 239 11.90 -1.43 6.39
C PHE A 239 10.67 -0.69 5.84
N LEU A 240 9.49 -1.22 6.15
CA LEU A 240 8.20 -0.70 5.70
C LEU A 240 7.42 -0.03 6.82
N VAL A 241 6.86 1.13 6.55
CA VAL A 241 5.85 1.78 7.40
C VAL A 241 4.51 1.13 7.12
N THR A 242 3.87 0.55 8.14
CA THR A 242 2.59 -0.18 7.98
C THR A 242 1.44 0.48 8.72
N ASP A 243 1.68 1.61 9.38
CA ASP A 243 0.72 2.28 10.25
C ASP A 243 0.51 3.73 9.81
N ALA A 244 -0.75 4.09 9.59
CA ALA A 244 -1.14 5.42 9.11
C ALA A 244 -0.65 6.54 10.04
N ARG A 245 -0.61 6.28 11.35
CA ARG A 245 -0.12 7.25 12.34
C ARG A 245 1.37 7.49 12.17
N HIS A 246 2.16 6.44 11.96
CA HIS A 246 3.60 6.60 11.74
C HIS A 246 3.90 7.31 10.43
N HIS A 247 3.13 7.03 9.38
CA HIS A 247 3.21 7.78 8.12
C HIS A 247 2.96 9.28 8.33
N ASP A 248 1.85 9.65 8.99
CA ASP A 248 1.54 11.07 9.29
C ASP A 248 2.65 11.74 10.11
N LEU A 249 3.16 11.07 11.16
CA LEU A 249 4.25 11.60 11.98
C LEU A 249 5.54 11.80 11.18
N LEU A 250 5.91 10.88 10.28
CA LEU A 250 7.08 11.03 9.41
C LEU A 250 6.93 12.21 8.43
N ILE A 251 5.74 12.39 7.85
CA ILE A 251 5.45 13.55 6.99
C ILE A 251 5.57 14.85 7.78
N ARG A 252 5.03 14.91 9.01
CA ARG A 252 5.15 16.10 9.87
C ARG A 252 6.59 16.38 10.26
N THR A 253 7.37 15.36 10.66
CA THR A 253 8.81 15.50 10.92
C THR A 253 9.52 16.11 9.73
N LYS A 254 9.31 15.57 8.52
CA LYS A 254 9.88 16.11 7.28
C LYS A 254 9.51 17.58 7.08
N THR A 255 8.23 17.92 7.22
CA THR A 255 7.74 19.30 7.01
C THR A 255 8.36 20.29 7.99
N GLU A 256 8.45 19.96 9.28
CA GLU A 256 9.09 20.81 10.28
C GLU A 256 10.58 21.03 9.94
N ILE A 257 11.30 19.97 9.55
CA ILE A 257 12.71 20.06 9.18
C ILE A 257 12.92 20.91 7.92
N GLU A 258 12.10 20.72 6.89
CA GLU A 258 12.15 21.55 5.66
C GLU A 258 11.88 23.03 5.96
N GLN A 259 10.96 23.33 6.88
CA GLN A 259 10.70 24.68 7.34
C GLN A 259 11.89 25.25 8.13
N SER A 260 12.48 24.48 9.05
CA SER A 260 13.69 24.88 9.78
C SER A 260 14.89 25.14 8.86
N ILE A 261 15.08 24.33 7.80
CA ILE A 261 16.10 24.58 6.77
C ILE A 261 15.84 25.90 6.06
N GLN A 262 14.59 26.18 5.68
CA GLN A 262 14.24 27.44 5.04
C GLN A 262 14.51 28.64 5.97
N GLN A 263 14.15 28.53 7.25
CA GLN A 263 14.41 29.57 8.26
C GLN A 263 15.91 29.84 8.46
N LEU A 264 16.76 28.79 8.44
CA LEU A 264 18.21 28.93 8.46
C LEU A 264 18.73 29.69 7.22
N ASN A 265 18.24 29.33 6.03
CA ASN A 265 18.60 30.00 4.78
C ASN A 265 18.18 31.48 4.75
N ASP A 266 17.04 31.78 5.35
CA ASP A 266 16.51 33.15 5.49
C ASP A 266 17.19 33.94 6.62
N LYS A 267 18.17 33.34 7.30
CA LYS A 267 18.92 33.94 8.42
C LYS A 267 18.00 34.40 9.56
N MET A 268 16.96 33.64 9.83
CA MET A 268 16.12 33.85 11.01
C MET A 268 16.90 33.46 12.28
N SER A 269 16.46 33.96 13.44
CA SER A 269 17.06 33.60 14.72
C SER A 269 16.97 32.09 14.97
N GLU A 270 18.04 31.52 15.53
CA GLU A 270 18.17 30.12 15.87
C GLU A 270 17.07 29.67 16.86
N GLU A 271 16.54 30.57 17.70
CA GLU A 271 15.39 30.28 18.57
C GLU A 271 14.15 29.85 17.77
N ILE A 272 13.91 30.49 16.62
CA ILE A 272 12.76 30.16 15.75
C ILE A 272 13.00 28.80 15.08
N VAL A 273 14.22 28.56 14.61
CA VAL A 273 14.62 27.31 13.97
C VAL A 273 14.44 26.14 14.94
N LEU A 274 14.90 26.30 16.19
CA LEU A 274 14.84 25.28 17.23
C LEU A 274 13.42 24.85 17.59
N ILE A 275 12.42 25.73 17.50
CA ILE A 275 11.01 25.36 17.74
C ILE A 275 10.58 24.26 16.75
N GLY A 276 10.90 24.42 15.46
CA GLY A 276 10.58 23.42 14.43
C GLY A 276 11.32 22.11 14.65
N LEU A 277 12.62 22.18 15.00
CA LEU A 277 13.43 20.99 15.25
C LEU A 277 12.95 20.20 16.49
N HIS A 278 12.53 20.89 17.56
CA HIS A 278 11.93 20.25 18.74
C HIS A 278 10.59 19.57 18.41
N ASN A 279 9.76 20.19 17.56
CA ASN A 279 8.54 19.54 17.06
C ASN A 279 8.86 18.27 16.26
N ALA A 280 9.82 18.35 15.33
CA ALA A 280 10.28 17.21 14.55
C ALA A 280 10.77 16.06 15.43
N LEU A 281 11.54 16.39 16.49
CA LEU A 281 12.05 15.42 17.45
C LEU A 281 10.94 14.78 18.28
N ARG A 282 9.92 15.54 18.69
CA ARG A 282 8.74 15.02 19.37
C ARG A 282 7.99 14.01 18.50
N TYR A 283 7.74 14.34 17.23
CA TYR A 283 7.09 13.42 16.30
C TYR A 283 7.88 12.12 16.11
N LEU A 284 9.21 12.18 16.00
CA LEU A 284 10.06 10.98 15.96
C LEU A 284 10.03 10.18 17.27
N GLY A 285 9.94 10.87 18.41
CA GLY A 285 9.73 10.26 19.73
C GLY A 285 8.43 9.46 19.79
N GLU A 286 7.32 10.03 19.30
CA GLU A 286 6.02 9.34 19.27
C GLU A 286 6.01 8.05 18.42
N ILE A 287 6.97 7.88 17.51
CA ILE A 287 7.15 6.66 16.71
C ILE A 287 8.10 5.67 17.40
N THR A 288 9.19 6.15 18.00
CA THR A 288 10.26 5.31 18.59
C THR A 288 9.98 4.84 20.02
N GLY A 289 9.01 5.48 20.69
CA GLY A 289 8.79 5.39 22.14
C GLY A 289 9.22 6.70 22.82
N GLU A 290 8.63 7.03 23.99
CA GLU A 290 8.79 8.33 24.65
C GLU A 290 10.25 8.81 24.65
N THR A 291 10.49 10.00 24.11
CA THR A 291 11.67 10.80 24.43
C THR A 291 11.36 11.51 25.72
N THR A 292 11.97 11.12 26.83
CA THR A 292 11.77 11.86 28.07
C THR A 292 12.54 13.17 28.01
N THR A 293 12.07 14.19 28.73
CA THR A 293 12.84 15.44 28.91
C THR A 293 14.21 15.15 29.53
N GLU A 294 14.32 14.07 30.34
CA GLU A 294 15.56 13.54 30.89
C GLU A 294 16.55 13.06 29.82
N ASP A 295 16.09 12.40 28.74
CA ASP A 295 16.97 11.93 27.65
C ASP A 295 17.61 13.10 26.90
N MET A 296 16.84 14.18 26.68
CA MET A 296 17.36 15.41 26.08
C MET A 296 18.37 16.10 27.00
N LEU A 297 18.00 16.30 28.27
CA LEU A 297 18.86 16.93 29.26
C LEU A 297 20.16 16.14 29.47
N SER A 298 20.09 14.81 29.60
CA SER A 298 21.26 13.96 29.81
C SER A 298 22.27 14.06 28.66
N ARG A 299 21.82 14.22 27.41
CA ARG A 299 22.71 14.35 26.25
C ARG A 299 23.31 15.75 26.12
N ILE A 300 22.52 16.80 26.37
CA ILE A 300 23.01 18.18 26.48
C ILE A 300 24.16 18.22 27.52
N PHE A 301 23.92 17.73 28.74
CA PHE A 301 24.93 17.74 29.80
C PHE A 301 26.12 16.80 29.57
N SER A 302 25.96 15.71 28.82
CA SER A 302 27.09 14.83 28.46
C SER A 302 28.05 15.48 27.44
N THR A 303 27.52 16.38 26.59
CA THR A 303 28.30 17.12 25.60
C THR A 303 29.01 18.32 26.24
N PHE A 304 28.38 18.92 27.26
CA PHE A 304 28.95 19.92 28.17
C PHE A 304 29.90 19.32 29.22
N CYS A 305 30.79 18.37 28.86
CA CYS A 305 31.94 18.05 29.70
C CYS A 305 32.86 19.30 29.79
N ILE A 306 32.49 20.23 30.66
CA ILE A 306 33.28 21.34 31.14
C ILE A 306 34.56 20.71 31.70
N GLY A 307 35.68 21.12 31.11
CA GLY A 307 36.99 20.64 31.47
C GLY A 307 37.25 20.69 32.98
N LYS A 308 37.99 19.70 33.45
CA LYS A 308 39.01 19.97 34.46
C LYS A 308 40.12 20.79 33.84
#